data_AF-A0A949XB41-F1
#
_entry.id   AF-A0A949XB41-F1
#
_cell.length_a   1.000
_cell.length_b   1.000
_cell.length_c   1.000
_cell.angle_alpha   90.00
_cell.angle_beta   90.00
_cell.angle_gamma   90.00
#
_symmetry.space_group_name_H-M   'P 1'
#
loop_
_entity.id
_entity.type
_entity.pdbx_description
1 polymer ?
#
loop_
_entity_poly.entity_id
_entity_poly.type
_entity_poly.pdbx_seq_one_letter_code
_entity_poly.pdbx_strand_id
1 'polypeptide(L)'
;MRRSRIGEEQIVPIFTRIGSGGKMIPILAPMQQTKIMVNGYTDNTPIGPELRREGVTSNLILSQKRADNVMIFMTSQGVNPALVSAQGFGDADPVASNDTAAGRAQNRRVELMLAGSGN
;
A
#
# COMPACT_ATOMS: atom_id res chain seq x y z
N MET A 1 -31.91 -3.32 16.03
CA MET A 1 -31.60 -4.34 15.01
C MET A 1 -30.32 -3.95 14.30
N ARG A 2 -29.23 -4.72 14.48
CA ARG A 2 -27.89 -4.42 13.97
C ARG A 2 -27.82 -4.74 12.47
N ARG A 3 -27.66 -3.72 11.61
CA ARG A 3 -27.29 -3.93 10.20
C ARG A 3 -25.77 -3.98 10.13
N SER A 4 -25.25 -5.17 9.82
CA SER A 4 -23.83 -5.45 9.58
C SER A 4 -23.24 -4.45 8.59
N ARG A 5 -22.28 -3.66 9.08
CA ARG A 5 -21.39 -2.83 8.28
C ARG A 5 -20.26 -3.73 7.76
N ILE A 6 -20.49 -4.37 6.62
CA ILE A 6 -19.50 -5.18 5.88
C ILE A 6 -19.11 -4.50 4.55
N GLY A 7 -19.14 -3.17 4.51
CA GLY A 7 -18.64 -2.33 3.41
C GLY A 7 -17.42 -1.49 3.82
N GLU A 8 -16.73 -1.89 4.88
CA GLU A 8 -15.56 -1.19 5.44
C GLU A 8 -14.34 -2.12 5.35
N GLU A 9 -14.13 -2.79 4.22
CA GLU A 9 -12.83 -3.41 3.90
C GLU A 9 -11.87 -2.32 3.43
N GLN A 10 -11.53 -1.46 4.38
CA GLN A 10 -10.23 -0.85 4.59
C GLN A 10 -9.44 -0.67 3.29
N ILE A 11 -9.56 0.52 2.72
CA ILE A 11 -8.39 1.24 2.22
C ILE A 11 -7.44 1.33 3.42
N VAL A 12 -6.68 0.27 3.69
CA VAL A 12 -5.96 0.12 4.95
C VAL A 12 -4.97 1.28 5.05
N PRO A 13 -5.05 2.12 6.10
CA PRO A 13 -3.96 3.01 6.40
C PRO A 13 -2.91 2.15 7.09
N ILE A 14 -1.98 1.57 6.32
CA ILE A 14 -0.73 1.07 6.90
C ILE A 14 0.11 2.32 7.21
N PHE A 15 -0.31 3.05 8.25
CA PHE A 15 0.63 3.82 9.03
C PHE A 15 1.44 2.80 9.81
N THR A 16 2.60 2.45 9.26
CA THR A 16 3.66 1.88 10.09
C THR A 16 4.03 2.94 11.12
N ARG A 17 3.50 2.72 12.32
CA ARG A 17 3.91 3.22 13.63
C ARG A 17 5.40 3.58 13.65
N ILE A 18 5.72 4.85 13.44
CA ILE A 18 7.02 5.39 13.83
C ILE A 18 6.98 5.51 15.35
N GLY A 19 7.68 4.62 16.03
CA GLY A 19 7.83 4.69 17.48
C GLY A 19 8.52 5.99 17.90
N SER A 20 7.91 6.68 18.85
CA SER A 20 8.53 7.56 19.85
C SER A 20 9.42 8.71 19.36
N GLY A 21 8.85 9.92 19.39
CA GLY A 21 9.52 11.11 19.92
C GLY A 21 10.70 11.67 19.13
N GLY A 22 10.42 12.59 18.22
CA GLY A 22 11.44 13.47 17.64
C GLY A 22 10.91 14.16 16.40
N LYS A 23 11.10 15.48 16.31
CA LYS A 23 10.82 16.24 15.09
C LYS A 23 11.63 15.63 13.93
N MET A 24 11.02 14.81 13.07
CA MET A 24 11.71 14.21 11.91
C MET A 24 11.57 15.10 10.67
N ILE A 25 12.11 16.30 10.77
CA ILE A 25 12.55 17.14 9.66
C ILE A 25 13.92 17.64 10.16
N PRO A 26 15.08 17.01 9.82
CA PRO A 26 15.50 16.64 8.47
C PRO A 26 16.41 15.38 8.39
N ILE A 27 15.88 14.20 8.05
CA ILE A 27 16.70 13.10 7.49
C ILE A 27 16.58 13.07 5.95
N LEU A 28 15.65 13.84 5.38
CA LEU A 28 15.38 13.85 3.94
C LEU A 28 16.23 14.84 3.15
N ALA A 29 17.10 15.62 3.79
CA ALA A 29 17.94 16.60 3.07
C ALA A 29 18.98 15.94 2.14
N PRO A 30 19.67 14.84 2.51
CA PRO A 30 20.52 14.09 1.57
C PRO A 30 19.74 13.08 0.71
N MET A 31 18.46 12.80 1.01
CA MET A 31 17.64 11.81 0.28
C MET A 31 16.90 12.37 -0.94
N GLN A 32 17.16 13.63 -1.32
CA GLN A 32 16.52 14.31 -2.45
C GLN A 32 16.83 13.67 -3.84
N GLN A 33 17.55 12.56 -3.88
CA GLN A 33 17.84 11.79 -5.10
C GLN A 33 17.48 10.29 -4.99
N THR A 34 17.00 9.81 -3.85
CA THR A 34 16.67 8.39 -3.69
C THR A 34 15.29 8.11 -4.27
N LYS A 35 15.20 7.20 -5.25
CA LYS A 35 13.89 6.80 -5.79
C LYS A 35 13.20 5.88 -4.79
N ILE A 36 11.91 6.11 -4.60
CA ILE A 36 11.02 5.32 -3.76
C ILE A 36 10.07 4.52 -4.66
N MET A 37 10.00 3.21 -4.43
CA MET A 37 9.07 2.33 -5.10
C MET A 37 7.99 1.90 -4.10
N VAL A 38 6.74 2.11 -4.46
CA VAL A 38 5.56 1.74 -3.67
C VAL A 38 4.96 0.49 -4.30
N ASN A 39 5.07 -0.65 -3.64
CA ASN A 39 4.58 -1.94 -4.14
C ASN A 39 3.33 -2.35 -3.39
N GLY A 40 2.20 -2.50 -4.08
CA GLY A 40 0.93 -2.91 -3.50
C GLY A 40 0.63 -4.40 -3.72
N TYR A 41 0.07 -5.05 -2.71
CA TYR A 41 -0.30 -6.47 -2.75
C TYR A 41 -1.72 -6.69 -2.18
N THR A 42 -2.34 -7.80 -2.56
CA THR A 42 -3.62 -8.27 -2.02
C THR A 42 -3.48 -9.70 -1.49
N ASP A 43 -4.52 -10.16 -0.79
CA ASP A 43 -4.76 -11.59 -0.65
C ASP A 43 -5.42 -12.15 -1.93
N ASN A 44 -5.70 -13.45 -1.96
CA ASN A 44 -6.32 -14.13 -3.09
C ASN A 44 -7.87 -14.06 -3.10
N THR A 45 -8.49 -13.23 -2.28
CA THR A 45 -9.95 -13.12 -2.24
C THR A 45 -10.43 -12.49 -3.54
N PRO A 46 -11.45 -13.06 -4.20
CA PRO A 46 -12.03 -12.43 -5.39
C PRO A 46 -12.60 -11.05 -5.06
N ILE A 47 -12.41 -10.10 -5.98
CA ILE A 47 -12.94 -8.74 -5.80
C ILE A 47 -14.46 -8.76 -5.57
N GLY A 48 -14.95 -7.97 -4.62
CA GLY A 48 -16.39 -7.86 -4.33
C GLY A 48 -17.18 -7.14 -5.41
N PRO A 49 -18.52 -7.31 -5.46
CA PRO A 49 -19.38 -6.67 -6.46
C PRO A 49 -19.41 -5.14 -6.37
N GLU A 50 -19.12 -4.57 -5.20
CA GLU A 50 -19.03 -3.11 -5.03
C GLU A 50 -17.82 -2.53 -5.76
N LEU A 51 -16.63 -3.04 -5.46
CA LEU A 51 -15.40 -2.65 -6.14
C LEU A 51 -15.46 -2.91 -7.65
N ARG A 52 -16.10 -4.00 -8.09
CA ARG A 52 -16.33 -4.25 -9.53
C ARG A 52 -17.18 -3.17 -10.19
N ARG A 53 -18.21 -2.63 -9.51
CA ARG A 53 -19.02 -1.51 -10.02
C ARG A 53 -18.21 -0.23 -10.17
N GLU A 54 -17.13 -0.09 -9.41
CA GLU A 54 -16.17 1.03 -9.50
C GLU A 54 -15.04 0.78 -10.51
N GLY A 55 -15.13 -0.30 -11.30
CA GLY A 55 -14.12 -0.66 -12.31
C GLY A 55 -12.89 -1.38 -11.75
N VAL A 56 -12.90 -1.75 -10.46
CA VAL A 56 -11.86 -2.63 -9.89
C VAL A 56 -12.25 -4.08 -10.18
N THR A 57 -11.75 -4.62 -11.29
CA THR A 57 -12.17 -5.95 -11.77
C THR A 57 -11.24 -7.09 -11.34
N SER A 58 -10.03 -6.78 -10.86
CA SER A 58 -9.02 -7.76 -10.46
C SER A 58 -8.20 -7.29 -9.25
N ASN A 59 -7.53 -8.25 -8.59
CA ASN A 59 -6.55 -7.99 -7.53
C ASN A 59 -5.38 -7.13 -8.02
N LEU A 60 -4.99 -7.28 -9.28
CA LEU A 60 -3.98 -6.42 -9.90
C LEU A 60 -4.42 -4.95 -9.93
N ILE A 61 -5.66 -4.66 -10.35
CA ILE A 61 -6.19 -3.29 -10.36
C ILE A 61 -6.34 -2.74 -8.94
N LEU A 62 -6.80 -3.57 -7.99
CA LEU A 62 -6.95 -3.16 -6.59
C LEU A 62 -5.60 -2.79 -5.97
N SER A 63 -4.60 -3.64 -6.13
CA SER A 63 -3.25 -3.39 -5.62
C SER A 63 -2.62 -2.15 -6.24
N GLN A 64 -2.79 -1.93 -7.55
CA GLN A 64 -2.28 -0.74 -8.23
C GLN A 64 -2.92 0.53 -7.67
N LYS A 65 -4.25 0.57 -7.56
CA LYS A 65 -4.96 1.73 -6.98
C LYS A 65 -4.50 2.03 -5.55
N ARG A 66 -4.21 1.00 -4.75
CA ARG A 66 -3.68 1.18 -3.38
C ARG A 66 -2.27 1.78 -3.40
N ALA A 67 -1.39 1.28 -4.27
CA ALA A 67 -0.05 1.83 -4.43
C ALA A 67 -0.08 3.29 -4.93
N ASP A 68 -0.96 3.60 -5.90
CA ASP A 68 -1.16 4.94 -6.43
C ASP A 68 -1.62 5.92 -5.34
N ASN A 69 -2.57 5.50 -4.49
CA ASN A 69 -3.06 6.32 -3.38
C ASN A 69 -1.93 6.66 -2.39
N VAL A 70 -1.03 5.72 -2.12
CA VAL A 70 0.14 5.97 -1.26
C VAL A 70 1.12 6.93 -1.93
N MET A 71 1.39 6.77 -3.23
CA MET A 71 2.21 7.73 -3.98
C MET A 71 1.59 9.14 -3.99
N ILE A 72 0.29 9.28 -4.23
CA ILE A 72 -0.44 10.55 -4.16
C ILE A 72 -0.31 11.17 -2.77
N PHE A 73 -0.44 10.36 -1.72
CA PHE A 73 -0.21 10.83 -0.36
C PHE A 73 1.22 11.35 -0.17
N MET A 74 2.25 10.59 -0.56
CA MET A 74 3.65 11.01 -0.44
C MET A 74 3.94 12.31 -1.19
N THR A 75 3.44 12.45 -2.42
CA THR A 75 3.60 13.68 -3.20
C THR A 75 2.87 14.86 -2.57
N SER A 76 1.69 14.65 -1.97
CA SER A 76 0.99 15.68 -1.18
C SER A 76 1.77 16.15 0.05
N GLN A 77 2.67 15.31 0.59
CA GLN A 77 3.57 15.64 1.70
C GLN A 77 4.88 16.28 1.25
N GLY A 78 5.04 16.58 -0.05
CA GLY A 78 6.20 17.28 -0.60
C GLY A 78 7.30 16.39 -1.15
N VAL A 79 7.08 15.07 -1.27
CA VAL A 79 8.02 14.20 -2.01
C VAL A 79 7.95 14.53 -3.49
N ASN A 80 9.10 14.72 -4.14
CA ASN A 80 9.15 14.97 -5.58
C ASN A 80 8.52 13.80 -6.35
N PRO A 81 7.47 14.01 -7.17
CA PRO A 81 6.84 12.95 -7.95
C PRO A 81 7.80 12.19 -8.86
N ALA A 82 8.88 12.82 -9.34
CA ALA A 82 9.90 12.18 -10.16
C ALA A 82 10.74 11.13 -9.39
N LEU A 83 10.67 11.14 -8.06
CA LEU A 83 11.36 10.20 -7.19
C LEU A 83 10.42 9.11 -6.65
N VAL A 84 9.14 9.09 -7.00
CA VAL A 84 8.21 8.07 -6.50
C VAL A 84 7.59 7.32 -7.68
N SER A 85 7.49 6.00 -7.53
CA SER A 85 6.79 5.12 -8.46
C SER A 85 5.87 4.20 -7.69
N ALA A 86 4.76 3.79 -8.31
CA ALA A 86 3.76 2.91 -7.71
C ALA A 86 3.48 1.72 -8.62
N GLN A 87 3.46 0.50 -8.06
CA GLN A 87 3.18 -0.73 -8.79
C GLN A 87 2.30 -1.67 -7.97
N GLY A 88 1.24 -2.18 -8.59
CA GLY A 88 0.42 -3.26 -8.05
C GLY A 88 0.92 -4.63 -8.52
N PHE A 89 0.97 -5.59 -7.61
CA PHE A 89 1.36 -6.98 -7.88
C PHE A 89 0.19 -7.97 -7.72
N GLY A 90 -0.98 -7.49 -7.30
CA GLY A 90 -2.11 -8.34 -6.98
C GLY A 90 -1.78 -9.34 -5.88
N ASP A 91 -2.15 -10.59 -6.10
CA ASP A 91 -2.04 -11.72 -5.17
C ASP A 91 -0.90 -12.69 -5.52
N ALA A 92 -0.03 -12.32 -6.48
CA ALA A 92 1.00 -13.20 -7.01
C ALA A 92 2.19 -13.46 -6.06
N ASP A 93 2.33 -12.67 -4.99
CA ASP A 93 3.47 -12.73 -4.05
C ASP A 93 3.01 -12.68 -2.57
N PRO A 94 2.42 -13.78 -2.06
CA PRO A 94 1.95 -13.87 -0.69
C PRO A 94 3.12 -14.08 0.30
N VAL A 95 3.10 -13.34 1.40
CA VAL A 95 4.06 -13.47 2.51
C VAL A 95 3.55 -14.38 3.63
N ALA A 96 2.28 -14.76 3.58
CA ALA A 96 1.63 -15.66 4.52
C ALA A 96 0.54 -16.51 3.83
N SER A 97 0.06 -17.56 4.52
CA SER A 97 -1.03 -18.40 4.00
C SER A 97 -2.32 -17.61 3.78
N ASN A 98 -2.91 -17.75 2.59
CA ASN A 98 -4.22 -17.18 2.27
C ASN A 98 -5.40 -17.96 2.89
N ASP A 99 -5.15 -19.12 3.51
CA ASP A 99 -6.20 -19.96 4.09
C ASP A 99 -6.71 -19.39 5.42
N THR A 100 -5.86 -18.66 6.13
CA THR A 100 -6.20 -18.06 7.43
C THR A 100 -6.55 -16.59 7.29
N ALA A 101 -7.47 -16.10 8.13
CA ALA A 101 -7.79 -14.67 8.18
C ALA A 101 -6.56 -13.82 8.56
N ALA A 102 -5.71 -14.33 9.45
CA ALA A 102 -4.48 -13.66 9.86
C ALA A 102 -3.47 -13.56 8.70
N GLY A 103 -3.27 -14.63 7.93
CA GLY A 103 -2.35 -14.59 6.79
C GLY A 103 -2.86 -13.73 5.63
N ARG A 104 -4.18 -13.74 5.34
CA ARG A 104 -4.77 -12.79 4.38
C ARG A 104 -4.55 -11.34 4.78
N ALA A 105 -4.68 -11.02 6.08
CA ALA A 105 -4.40 -9.68 6.57
C ALA A 105 -2.93 -9.26 6.34
N GLN A 106 -1.98 -10.19 6.47
CA GLN A 106 -0.55 -9.93 6.16
C GLN A 106 -0.31 -9.74 4.66
N ASN A 107 -1.02 -10.47 3.79
CA ASN A 107 -0.88 -10.35 2.34
C ASN A 107 -1.45 -9.05 1.78
N ARG A 108 -2.45 -8.45 2.44
CA ARG A 108 -2.99 -7.11 2.11
C ARG A 108 -2.07 -5.98 2.58
N ARG A 109 -0.91 -5.86 1.94
CA ARG A 109 0.19 -4.95 2.34
C ARG A 109 0.62 -3.99 1.22
N VAL A 110 1.32 -2.93 1.64
CA VAL A 110 2.07 -2.03 0.75
C VAL A 110 3.50 -1.98 1.28
N GLU A 111 4.48 -2.13 0.39
CA GLU A 111 5.90 -2.05 0.69
C GLU A 111 6.52 -0.79 0.09
N LEU A 112 7.47 -0.18 0.79
CA LEU A 112 8.23 0.98 0.32
C LEU A 112 9.69 0.56 0.16
N MET A 113 10.22 0.58 -1.06
CA MET A 113 11.61 0.27 -1.33
C MET A 113 12.37 1.54 -1.69
N LEU A 114 13.61 1.66 -1.19
CA LEU A 114 14.52 2.76 -1.53
C LEU A 114 15.56 2.26 -2.54
N ALA A 115 15.51 2.77 -3.77
CA ALA A 115 16.54 2.52 -4.76
C ALA A 115 17.78 3.36 -4.42
N GLY A 116 18.66 2.81 -3.59
CA GLY A 116 19.87 3.53 -3.18
C GLY A 116 20.63 3.01 -1.95
N SER A 117 20.29 1.85 -1.39
CA SER A 117 21.08 1.26 -0.29
C SER A 117 21.73 -0.06 -0.71
N GLY A 118 22.51 -0.01 -1.79
CA GLY A 118 23.53 -1.01 -2.10
C GLY A 118 24.88 -0.33 -1.95
N ASN A 119 25.61 -0.67 -0.89
CA ASN A 119 27.00 -0.29 -0.71
C ASN A 119 27.89 -1.39 -1.30
#